data_AF-A0AAD5E2H0-F1
#
_entry.id   AF-A0AAD5E2H0-F1
#
_cell.length_a   1.000
_cell.length_b   1.000
_cell.length_c   1.000
_cell.angle_alpha   90.00
_cell.angle_beta   90.00
_cell.angle_gamma   90.00
#
_symmetry.space_group_name_H-M   'P 1'
#
loop_
_entity.id
_entity.type
_entity.pdbx_description
1 polymer ?
#
loop_
_entity_poly.entity_id
_entity_poly.type
_entity_poly.pdbx_seq_one_letter_code
_entity_poly.pdbx_strand_id
1 'polypeptide(L)'
;MLHKSGCSSGMCATQHLCETTATHPSPRLQGGETGELDNASITRTQQRLYRAVAAINAVRPPPQLAVFGGDVVHNGLEHLAQLGLNASGLRRLLAEPVNGYKIASALLGQLQMPRLYVWGNHDNLVTCGDEQASPSKALVAQVYQRFFSAKPYASRNVGRHWKIVVLNSMYGDTWDAASPQCQSLLSSYGEEQLRWLDAQLSEGRHTLLTTHHPLSTAILNEVNTSQRWSDLRSVVEAHPNVRLVLTGHFHKGLDWGSTFPFPTRTLPAVRYSAQNFFILDLHPDGSFSWSDWDKNRGGGRCNDWWTYNGGAGQRQGAVEGNDPGDCGQPAAGEEGSWPLDPMHNRSSLPSIDAFNPERSCLFVLWQPFLEACASGASADCCEVMQVATRLSSSAPFSSCLCASEFWQASVEYMQREHGLDLGQLLRQCINEYDSLLAFRGGPLTYCGSAPAGAQTAAL
;
A
#
# COMPACT_ATOMS: atom_id res chain seq x y z
N MET A 1 6.22 -5.27 56.40
CA MET A 1 5.40 -5.68 55.24
C MET A 1 4.80 -4.44 54.61
N LEU A 2 5.24 -4.09 53.40
CA LEU A 2 4.47 -3.35 52.40
C LEU A 2 5.31 -3.35 51.11
N HIS A 3 5.17 -4.45 50.38
CA HIS A 3 5.58 -4.55 48.98
C HIS A 3 4.61 -3.71 48.15
N LYS A 4 5.11 -2.69 47.45
CA LYS A 4 4.48 -2.14 46.24
C LYS A 4 5.33 -2.53 45.05
N SER A 5 5.16 -3.77 44.61
CA SER A 5 5.42 -4.19 43.23
C SER A 5 4.24 -3.74 42.37
N GLY A 6 4.48 -2.93 41.34
CA GLY A 6 3.38 -2.49 40.48
C GLY A 6 3.81 -1.53 39.38
N CYS A 7 4.46 -2.05 38.35
CA CYS A 7 4.33 -1.65 36.94
C CYS A 7 5.23 -2.58 36.09
N SER A 8 4.75 -3.80 35.88
CA SER A 8 5.36 -4.79 34.98
C SER A 8 4.34 -5.18 33.90
N SER A 9 4.11 -4.27 32.95
CA SER A 9 3.45 -4.56 31.68
C SER A 9 3.63 -3.36 30.73
N GLY A 10 4.83 -3.23 30.18
CA GLY A 10 5.09 -2.25 29.12
C GLY A 10 4.47 -2.72 27.82
N MET A 11 3.20 -2.39 27.58
CA MET A 11 2.59 -2.51 26.25
C MET A 11 3.25 -1.48 25.32
N CYS A 12 3.71 -1.93 24.16
CA CYS A 12 4.29 -1.07 23.13
C CYS A 12 3.33 -1.01 21.93
N ALA A 13 2.57 0.08 21.80
CA ALA A 13 1.75 0.33 20.64
C ALA A 13 2.58 0.99 19.53
N THR A 14 2.56 0.40 18.33
CA THR A 14 3.13 0.92 17.08
C THR A 14 2.00 1.16 16.09
N GLN A 15 2.09 2.23 15.32
CA GLN A 15 1.05 2.63 14.39
C GLN A 15 1.54 2.61 12.95
N HIS A 16 0.68 2.22 12.02
CA HIS A 16 0.98 2.18 10.59
C HIS A 16 0.06 3.08 9.78
N LEU A 17 0.63 3.94 8.93
CA LEU A 17 -0.04 4.76 7.90
C LEU A 17 0.49 4.31 6.53
N CYS A 18 -0.34 4.14 5.51
CA CYS A 18 0.13 3.81 4.16
C CYS A 18 -0.38 4.83 3.15
N GLU A 19 0.47 5.23 2.20
CA GLU A 19 0.13 6.08 1.03
C GLU A 19 -0.60 7.38 1.39
N THR A 20 0.18 8.39 1.75
CA THR A 20 -0.30 9.72 2.10
C THR A 20 -0.07 10.70 0.95
N THR A 21 -0.49 10.39 -0.26
CA THR A 21 -0.32 11.20 -1.50
C THR A 21 -0.72 12.68 -1.40
N ALA A 22 0.12 13.54 -0.81
CA ALA A 22 -0.10 14.99 -0.81
C ALA A 22 0.30 15.59 -2.17
N THR A 23 -0.60 16.36 -2.79
CA THR A 23 -0.33 17.06 -4.06
C THR A 23 -0.12 18.56 -3.90
N HIS A 24 0.56 19.15 -4.87
CA HIS A 24 0.60 20.60 -5.08
C HIS A 24 -0.78 21.11 -5.55
N PRO A 25 -1.25 22.31 -5.15
CA PRO A 25 -2.53 22.89 -5.57
C PRO A 25 -2.59 23.36 -7.05
N SER A 26 -1.98 22.62 -8.00
CA SER A 26 -2.01 22.96 -9.42
C SER A 26 -3.31 22.46 -10.09
N PRO A 27 -3.95 23.26 -10.98
CA PRO A 27 -5.17 22.87 -11.71
C PRO A 27 -4.96 21.81 -12.81
N ARG A 28 -3.74 21.29 -12.99
CA ARG A 28 -3.46 20.12 -13.83
C ARG A 28 -2.83 19.05 -12.94
N LEU A 29 -3.54 17.95 -12.72
CA LEU A 29 -2.91 16.70 -12.28
C LEU A 29 -2.04 16.20 -13.45
N GLN A 30 -0.79 16.68 -13.52
CA GLN A 30 0.22 16.00 -14.31
C GLN A 30 0.53 14.67 -13.61
N GLY A 31 0.42 13.56 -14.34
CA GLY A 31 0.69 12.22 -13.80
C GLY A 31 -0.47 11.59 -13.04
N GLY A 32 -1.72 11.83 -13.46
CA GLY A 32 -2.89 11.18 -12.89
C GLY A 32 -2.79 9.65 -12.85
N GLU A 33 -3.45 9.06 -11.87
CA GLU A 33 -3.49 7.61 -11.66
C GLU A 33 -4.49 6.93 -12.58
N THR A 34 -4.47 5.60 -12.61
CA THR A 34 -5.38 4.82 -13.45
C THR A 34 -6.82 4.91 -12.92
N GLY A 35 -7.64 5.72 -13.59
CA GLY A 35 -9.09 5.78 -13.37
C GLY A 35 -9.56 7.00 -12.60
N GLU A 36 -10.87 7.29 -12.71
CA GLU A 36 -11.50 8.46 -12.09
C GLU A 36 -11.42 8.43 -10.56
N LEU A 37 -11.62 7.24 -10.00
CA LEU A 37 -11.56 6.93 -8.58
C LEU A 37 -10.23 7.37 -7.95
N ASP A 38 -9.13 6.91 -8.53
CA ASP A 38 -7.79 7.15 -8.02
C ASP A 38 -7.48 8.66 -8.11
N ASN A 39 -7.80 9.30 -9.22
CA ASN A 39 -7.63 10.74 -9.39
C ASN A 39 -8.45 11.56 -8.39
N ALA A 40 -9.70 11.16 -8.13
CA ALA A 40 -10.53 11.83 -7.13
C ALA A 40 -9.94 11.72 -5.72
N SER A 41 -9.44 10.54 -5.34
CA SER A 41 -8.85 10.31 -4.02
C SER A 41 -7.63 11.21 -3.74
N ILE A 42 -6.79 11.47 -4.75
CA ILE A 42 -5.61 12.34 -4.62
C ILE A 42 -5.97 13.71 -4.10
N THR A 43 -7.01 14.33 -4.68
CA THR A 43 -7.44 15.69 -4.34
C THR A 43 -7.91 15.84 -2.89
N ARG A 44 -8.28 14.73 -2.23
CA ARG A 44 -8.79 14.70 -0.85
C ARG A 44 -7.74 14.27 0.17
N THR A 45 -6.56 13.87 -0.29
CA THR A 45 -5.56 13.25 0.58
C THR A 45 -5.13 14.15 1.73
N GLN A 46 -4.99 15.47 1.51
CA GLN A 46 -4.58 16.39 2.58
C GLN A 46 -5.57 16.40 3.75
N GLN A 47 -6.86 16.47 3.44
CA GLN A 47 -7.94 16.48 4.42
C GLN A 47 -8.06 15.14 5.15
N ARG A 48 -7.91 14.03 4.42
CA ARG A 48 -7.89 12.67 4.97
C ARG A 48 -6.70 12.44 5.88
N LEU A 49 -5.52 12.90 5.47
CA LEU A 49 -4.30 12.81 6.27
C LEU A 49 -4.38 13.63 7.56
N TYR A 50 -4.91 14.84 7.49
CA TYR A 50 -5.15 15.67 8.67
C TYR A 50 -6.04 14.94 9.70
N ARG A 51 -7.14 14.35 9.24
CA ARG A 51 -8.04 13.57 10.10
C ARG A 51 -7.39 12.32 10.67
N ALA A 52 -6.62 11.60 9.86
CA ALA A 52 -5.86 10.44 10.32
C ALA A 52 -4.89 10.87 11.44
N VAL A 53 -4.12 11.94 11.26
CA VAL A 53 -3.21 12.47 12.28
C VAL A 53 -3.94 12.85 13.58
N ALA A 54 -5.10 13.50 13.48
CA ALA A 54 -5.92 13.83 14.63
C ALA A 54 -6.40 12.57 15.38
N ALA A 55 -6.93 11.59 14.66
CA ALA A 55 -7.41 10.33 15.22
C ALA A 55 -6.27 9.54 15.89
N ILE A 56 -5.08 9.54 15.29
CA ILE A 56 -3.86 8.93 15.81
C ILE A 56 -3.44 9.56 17.14
N ASN A 57 -3.39 10.89 17.21
CA ASN A 57 -3.04 11.60 18.44
C ASN A 57 -4.07 11.38 19.56
N ALA A 58 -5.31 11.01 19.23
CA ALA A 58 -6.36 10.69 20.19
C ALA A 58 -6.20 9.32 20.85
N VAL A 59 -5.46 8.39 20.24
CA VAL A 59 -5.26 7.01 20.75
C VAL A 59 -4.71 7.01 22.18
N ARG A 60 -5.28 6.15 23.03
CA ARG A 60 -4.84 5.94 24.43
C ARG A 60 -4.63 4.45 24.74
N PRO A 61 -3.48 4.06 25.32
CA PRO A 61 -2.30 4.89 25.59
C PRO A 61 -1.67 5.45 24.29
N PRO A 62 -0.94 6.58 24.34
CA PRO A 62 -0.36 7.18 23.15
C PRO A 62 0.62 6.19 22.48
N PRO A 63 0.56 6.02 21.14
CA PRO A 63 1.50 5.17 20.42
C PRO A 63 2.95 5.63 20.61
N GLN A 64 3.88 4.68 20.66
CA GLN A 64 5.31 4.96 20.84
C GLN A 64 6.00 5.33 19.52
N LEU A 65 5.40 4.95 18.39
CA LEU A 65 5.98 5.09 17.06
C LEU A 65 4.88 5.08 15.99
N ALA A 66 5.00 5.96 15.00
CA ALA A 66 4.27 5.87 13.73
C ALA A 66 5.22 5.40 12.61
N VAL A 67 4.75 4.48 11.78
CA VAL A 67 5.47 3.89 10.64
C VAL A 67 4.65 4.16 9.38
N PHE A 68 5.28 4.74 8.37
CA PHE A 68 4.64 5.06 7.09
C PHE A 68 5.04 4.04 6.05
N GLY A 69 4.09 3.47 5.31
CA GLY A 69 4.26 2.41 4.32
C GLY A 69 4.70 2.89 2.93
N GLY A 70 5.07 4.15 2.76
CA GLY A 70 5.47 4.73 1.46
C GLY A 70 4.39 5.61 0.82
N ASP A 71 4.71 6.13 -0.36
CA ASP A 71 3.93 7.08 -1.16
C ASP A 71 3.45 8.28 -0.34
N VAL A 72 4.41 8.92 0.31
CA VAL A 72 4.18 10.06 1.19
C VAL A 72 3.82 11.32 0.40
N VAL A 73 4.30 11.44 -0.84
CA VAL A 73 4.00 12.58 -1.72
C VAL A 73 3.72 12.05 -3.11
N HIS A 74 2.59 12.44 -3.69
CA HIS A 74 2.26 12.03 -5.06
C HIS A 74 3.11 12.80 -6.06
N ASN A 75 3.90 12.06 -6.85
CA ASN A 75 4.71 12.57 -7.96
C ASN A 75 5.58 13.77 -7.58
N GLY A 76 6.04 13.82 -6.32
CA GLY A 76 6.82 14.95 -5.82
C GLY A 76 8.15 15.13 -6.59
N LEU A 77 8.73 14.02 -7.06
CA LEU A 77 9.95 14.05 -7.86
C LEU A 77 9.72 14.37 -9.33
N GLU A 78 8.53 14.16 -9.88
CA GLU A 78 8.19 14.67 -11.22
C GLU A 78 8.20 16.19 -11.23
N HIS A 79 7.67 16.82 -10.18
CA HIS A 79 7.80 18.27 -9.99
C HIS A 79 9.26 18.70 -9.87
N LEU A 80 10.08 17.97 -9.11
CA LEU A 80 11.53 18.23 -9.06
C LEU A 80 12.19 18.09 -10.43
N ALA A 81 11.74 17.16 -11.29
CA ALA A 81 12.25 17.00 -12.64
C ALA A 81 12.05 18.26 -13.49
N GLN A 82 10.89 18.90 -13.37
CA GLN A 82 10.59 20.19 -14.02
C GLN A 82 11.48 21.32 -13.50
N LEU A 83 11.84 21.27 -12.22
CA LEU A 83 12.81 22.18 -11.61
C LEU A 83 14.26 21.77 -11.90
N GLY A 84 14.51 20.65 -12.57
CA GLY A 84 15.82 20.07 -12.86
C GLY A 84 16.31 19.10 -11.77
N LEU A 85 16.66 17.87 -12.17
CA LEU A 85 17.12 16.78 -11.31
C LEU A 85 18.57 16.97 -10.82
N ASN A 86 18.84 18.09 -10.15
CA ASN A 86 20.16 18.46 -9.64
C ASN A 86 20.04 19.37 -8.40
N ALA A 87 21.19 19.76 -7.84
CA ALA A 87 21.25 20.62 -6.65
C ALA A 87 20.55 21.98 -6.83
N SER A 88 20.49 22.53 -8.04
CA SER A 88 19.78 23.79 -8.31
C SER A 88 18.26 23.59 -8.29
N GLY A 89 17.75 22.49 -8.87
CA GLY A 89 16.33 22.17 -8.75
C GLY A 89 15.91 21.86 -7.32
N LEU A 90 16.74 21.15 -6.55
CA LEU A 90 16.48 20.94 -5.13
C LEU A 90 16.40 22.27 -4.36
N ARG A 91 17.32 23.21 -4.62
CA ARG A 91 17.24 24.55 -4.01
C ARG A 91 15.95 25.29 -4.38
N ARG A 92 15.49 25.17 -5.63
CA ARG A 92 14.21 25.75 -6.06
C ARG A 92 13.03 25.11 -5.32
N LEU A 93 12.97 23.78 -5.27
CA LEU A 93 11.95 23.02 -4.54
C LEU A 93 11.88 23.42 -3.07
N LEU A 94 13.03 23.59 -2.41
CA LEU A 94 13.09 24.02 -1.01
C LEU A 94 12.63 25.47 -0.82
N ALA A 95 12.88 26.33 -1.79
CA ALA A 95 12.53 27.75 -1.76
C ALA A 95 11.05 28.02 -2.06
N GLU A 96 10.34 27.13 -2.76
CA GLU A 96 8.91 27.28 -3.05
C GLU A 96 8.09 27.45 -1.77
N PRO A 97 7.20 28.44 -1.68
CA PRO A 97 6.43 28.68 -0.45
C PRO A 97 5.52 27.50 -0.09
N VAL A 98 4.98 26.80 -1.09
CA VAL A 98 4.07 25.66 -0.94
C VAL A 98 4.42 24.58 -1.97
N ASN A 99 4.55 23.33 -1.53
CA ASN A 99 4.57 22.14 -2.38
C ASN A 99 4.15 20.89 -1.58
N GLY A 100 3.95 19.77 -2.27
CA GLY A 100 3.47 18.52 -1.67
C GLY A 100 4.31 18.05 -0.48
N TYR A 101 5.65 18.17 -0.59
CA TYR A 101 6.56 17.81 0.50
C TYR A 101 6.38 18.71 1.75
N LYS A 102 6.23 20.03 1.57
CA LYS A 102 5.98 20.95 2.70
C LYS A 102 4.64 20.66 3.37
N ILE A 103 3.60 20.41 2.57
CA ILE A 103 2.26 20.09 3.08
C ILE A 103 2.28 18.77 3.87
N ALA A 104 2.84 17.70 3.29
CA ALA A 104 2.96 16.41 3.96
C ALA A 104 3.81 16.53 5.24
N SER A 105 4.98 17.16 5.17
CA SER A 105 5.86 17.37 6.33
C SER A 105 5.16 18.14 7.45
N ALA A 106 4.39 19.17 7.13
CA ALA A 106 3.64 19.96 8.11
C ALA A 106 2.51 19.15 8.76
N LEU A 107 1.72 18.40 7.99
CA LEU A 107 0.64 17.54 8.52
C LEU A 107 1.20 16.43 9.40
N LEU A 108 2.18 15.68 8.89
CA LEU A 108 2.83 14.60 9.63
C LEU A 108 3.65 15.11 10.81
N GLY A 109 4.09 16.37 10.77
CA GLY A 109 4.76 17.10 11.86
C GLY A 109 3.92 17.24 13.12
N GLN A 110 2.59 17.11 13.01
CA GLN A 110 1.67 17.24 14.14
C GLN A 110 1.51 15.94 14.94
N LEU A 111 2.05 14.82 14.46
CA LEU A 111 2.07 13.57 15.21
C LEU A 111 2.90 13.72 16.50
N GLN A 112 2.35 13.26 17.62
CA GLN A 112 2.95 13.40 18.95
C GLN A 112 3.98 12.31 19.29
N MET A 113 4.30 11.47 18.31
CA MET A 113 5.24 10.36 18.43
C MET A 113 6.32 10.42 17.33
N PRO A 114 7.46 9.75 17.53
CA PRO A 114 8.45 9.57 16.48
C PRO A 114 7.89 8.87 15.25
N ARG A 115 8.54 9.08 14.10
CA ARG A 115 8.07 8.59 12.79
C ARG A 115 9.18 7.81 12.09
N LEU A 116 8.84 6.73 11.41
CA LEU A 116 9.67 6.01 10.45
C LEU A 116 8.98 5.98 9.10
N TYR A 117 9.75 6.15 8.03
CA TYR A 117 9.22 6.21 6.67
C TYR A 117 9.83 5.10 5.84
N VAL A 118 8.96 4.29 5.26
CA VAL A 118 9.23 3.49 4.06
C VAL A 118 9.09 4.42 2.86
N TRP A 119 9.81 4.14 1.78
CA TRP A 119 9.67 4.84 0.51
C TRP A 119 8.85 3.99 -0.45
N GLY A 120 7.89 4.60 -1.15
CA GLY A 120 7.06 3.97 -2.19
C GLY A 120 7.32 4.48 -3.60
N ASN A 121 6.68 3.87 -4.60
CA ASN A 121 6.99 4.18 -6.01
C ASN A 121 6.75 5.65 -6.39
N HIS A 122 5.82 6.36 -5.73
CA HIS A 122 5.60 7.81 -5.94
C HIS A 122 6.61 8.70 -5.20
N ASP A 123 7.35 8.12 -4.25
CA ASP A 123 8.47 8.76 -3.55
C ASP A 123 9.78 8.69 -4.37
N ASN A 124 9.77 7.96 -5.48
CA ASN A 124 10.89 7.78 -6.39
C ASN A 124 10.50 8.19 -7.83
N LEU A 125 11.49 8.36 -8.69
CA LEU A 125 11.28 8.61 -10.12
C LEU A 125 12.37 7.87 -10.88
N VAL A 126 11.99 6.96 -11.77
CA VAL A 126 12.92 6.25 -12.63
C VAL A 126 12.33 6.13 -14.02
N THR A 127 13.14 6.44 -15.03
CA THR A 127 12.83 6.17 -16.44
C THR A 127 13.88 5.20 -16.95
N CYS A 128 13.49 3.92 -17.07
CA CYS A 128 14.41 2.87 -17.49
C CYS A 128 15.02 3.16 -18.86
N GLY A 129 16.35 3.07 -18.97
CA GLY A 129 17.11 3.42 -20.17
C GLY A 129 17.40 4.92 -20.33
N ASP A 130 16.93 5.78 -19.42
CA ASP A 130 17.20 7.22 -19.43
C ASP A 130 17.68 7.70 -18.05
N GLU A 131 19.00 7.63 -17.84
CA GLU A 131 19.64 8.13 -16.63
C GLU A 131 19.47 9.64 -16.45
N GLN A 132 19.30 10.41 -17.53
CA GLN A 132 19.16 11.87 -17.44
C GLN A 132 17.77 12.29 -16.98
N ALA A 133 16.76 11.48 -17.29
CA ALA A 133 15.39 11.63 -16.81
C ALA A 133 15.17 11.06 -15.39
N SER A 134 16.20 10.48 -14.76
CA SER A 134 16.10 9.82 -13.46
C SER A 134 16.97 10.51 -12.40
N PRO A 135 16.43 10.93 -11.23
CA PRO A 135 17.24 11.45 -10.14
C PRO A 135 18.20 10.39 -9.61
N SER A 136 19.43 10.81 -9.26
CA SER A 136 20.32 9.93 -8.48
C SER A 136 19.69 9.56 -7.14
N LYS A 137 19.98 8.34 -6.64
CA LYS A 137 19.56 7.87 -5.31
C LYS A 137 19.96 8.85 -4.20
N ALA A 138 21.12 9.50 -4.33
CA ALA A 138 21.61 10.51 -3.39
C ALA A 138 20.77 11.80 -3.40
N LEU A 139 20.23 12.21 -4.55
CA LEU A 139 19.34 13.36 -4.65
C LEU A 139 17.99 13.06 -3.99
N VAL A 140 17.40 11.89 -4.25
CA VAL A 140 16.15 11.45 -3.61
C VAL A 140 16.33 11.39 -2.08
N ALA A 141 17.43 10.80 -1.60
CA ALA A 141 17.75 10.78 -0.18
C ALA A 141 17.88 12.17 0.45
N GLN A 142 18.43 13.14 -0.28
CA GLN A 142 18.49 14.52 0.22
C GLN A 142 17.10 15.15 0.35
N VAL A 143 16.16 14.88 -0.57
CA VAL A 143 14.78 15.35 -0.47
C VAL A 143 14.12 14.80 0.80
N TYR A 144 14.17 13.48 1.01
CA TYR A 144 13.56 12.82 2.17
C TYR A 144 14.22 13.24 3.50
N GLN A 145 15.53 13.36 3.51
CA GLN A 145 16.26 13.84 4.68
C GLN A 145 15.86 15.28 5.05
N ARG A 146 15.58 16.14 4.06
CA ARG A 146 15.21 17.54 4.30
C ARG A 146 13.78 17.70 4.81
N PHE A 147 12.82 16.99 4.23
CA PHE A 147 11.41 17.16 4.58
C PHE A 147 10.95 16.25 5.72
N PHE A 148 11.54 15.06 5.85
CA PHE A 148 11.05 14.03 6.78
C PHE A 148 12.11 13.55 7.76
N SER A 149 13.37 14.01 7.64
CA SER A 149 14.52 13.47 8.38
C SER A 149 14.66 11.96 8.22
N ALA A 150 14.27 11.44 7.05
CA ALA A 150 14.22 10.02 6.75
C ALA A 150 15.44 9.57 5.95
N LYS A 151 15.92 8.36 6.28
CA LYS A 151 16.92 7.63 5.50
C LYS A 151 16.23 6.69 4.50
N PRO A 152 16.92 6.20 3.46
CA PRO A 152 16.36 5.23 2.52
C PRO A 152 15.83 3.97 3.24
N TYR A 153 16.60 3.46 4.17
CA TYR A 153 16.22 2.35 5.03
C TYR A 153 16.75 2.62 6.44
N ALA A 154 16.05 2.09 7.44
CA ALA A 154 16.38 2.36 8.84
C ALA A 154 15.84 1.28 9.76
N SER A 155 16.41 1.19 10.97
CA SER A 155 15.87 0.38 12.04
C SER A 155 15.73 1.19 13.31
N ARG A 156 14.79 0.79 14.17
CA ARG A 156 14.57 1.38 15.48
C ARG A 156 14.17 0.32 16.48
N ASN A 157 14.84 0.29 17.63
CA ASN A 157 14.40 -0.54 18.74
C ASN A 157 13.18 0.09 19.41
N VAL A 158 12.17 -0.73 19.69
CA VAL A 158 10.94 -0.35 20.41
C VAL A 158 10.88 -1.20 21.68
N GLY A 159 10.99 -0.53 22.82
CA GLY A 159 11.17 -1.20 24.10
C GLY A 159 12.45 -2.06 24.14
N ARG A 160 12.41 -3.13 24.94
CA ARG A 160 13.57 -4.04 25.15
C ARG A 160 13.58 -5.25 24.22
N HIS A 161 12.46 -5.57 23.59
CA HIS A 161 12.26 -6.87 22.91
C HIS A 161 12.13 -6.71 21.39
N TRP A 162 11.65 -5.56 20.91
CA TRP A 162 11.31 -5.36 19.52
C TRP A 162 12.30 -4.48 18.76
N LYS A 163 12.42 -4.77 17.47
CA LYS A 163 13.03 -3.92 16.45
C LYS A 163 12.02 -3.71 15.32
N ILE A 164 11.90 -2.47 14.86
CA ILE A 164 11.17 -2.12 13.66
C ILE A 164 12.20 -1.84 12.57
N VAL A 165 12.06 -2.46 11.41
CA VAL A 165 12.95 -2.27 10.26
C VAL A 165 12.10 -1.77 9.10
N VAL A 166 12.50 -0.65 8.50
CA VAL A 166 11.89 -0.11 7.28
C VAL A 166 12.88 -0.22 6.13
N LEU A 167 12.42 -0.73 4.99
CA LEU A 167 13.19 -0.93 3.77
C LEU A 167 12.77 0.05 2.67
N ASN A 168 13.68 0.28 1.73
CA ASN A 168 13.38 0.89 0.44
C ASN A 168 13.32 -0.22 -0.62
N SER A 169 12.10 -0.53 -1.08
CA SER A 169 11.83 -1.50 -2.16
C SER A 169 12.26 -1.04 -3.56
N MET A 170 12.85 0.14 -3.66
CA MET A 170 13.31 0.76 -4.91
C MET A 170 14.80 1.10 -4.86
N TYR A 171 15.59 0.28 -4.17
CA TYR A 171 17.02 0.52 -3.97
C TYR A 171 17.90 -0.35 -4.88
N GLY A 172 17.39 -1.48 -5.37
CA GLY A 172 18.09 -2.40 -6.24
C GLY A 172 18.03 -2.06 -7.73
N ASP A 173 18.35 -3.05 -8.55
CA ASP A 173 18.55 -2.92 -10.00
C ASP A 173 17.26 -2.69 -10.79
N THR A 174 16.10 -3.13 -10.27
CA THR A 174 14.81 -2.87 -10.94
C THR A 174 14.42 -1.39 -10.90
N TRP A 175 15.13 -0.59 -10.10
CA TRP A 175 14.95 0.85 -9.93
C TRP A 175 16.21 1.65 -10.28
N ASP A 176 17.15 1.04 -11.00
CA ASP A 176 18.30 1.73 -11.57
C ASP A 176 18.10 1.95 -13.07
N ALA A 177 18.00 3.22 -13.48
CA ALA A 177 17.76 3.59 -14.88
C ALA A 177 18.81 3.04 -15.85
N ALA A 178 20.05 2.84 -15.40
CA ALA A 178 21.14 2.29 -16.20
C ALA A 178 21.13 0.76 -16.28
N SER A 179 20.40 0.10 -15.37
CA SER A 179 20.41 -1.35 -15.28
C SER A 179 19.61 -1.98 -16.43
N PRO A 180 20.14 -3.04 -17.07
CA PRO A 180 19.35 -3.84 -18.01
C PRO A 180 18.17 -4.57 -17.33
N GLN A 181 18.13 -4.61 -15.99
CA GLN A 181 17.03 -5.19 -15.21
C GLN A 181 16.00 -4.16 -14.76
N CYS A 182 16.14 -2.89 -15.16
CA CYS A 182 15.21 -1.84 -14.75
C CYS A 182 13.77 -2.18 -15.13
N GLN A 183 12.91 -2.27 -14.12
CA GLN A 183 11.50 -2.59 -14.24
C GLN A 183 10.77 -2.10 -12.98
N SER A 184 10.32 -0.85 -12.99
CA SER A 184 9.74 -0.15 -11.83
C SER A 184 8.40 -0.70 -11.31
N LEU A 185 7.89 -1.77 -11.92
CA LEU A 185 6.76 -2.54 -11.39
C LEU A 185 7.17 -3.58 -10.34
N LEU A 186 8.46 -3.89 -10.27
CA LEU A 186 9.01 -4.88 -9.38
C LEU A 186 9.84 -4.19 -8.30
N SER A 187 9.85 -4.78 -7.11
CA SER A 187 10.73 -4.32 -6.04
C SER A 187 12.05 -5.07 -6.03
N SER A 188 13.11 -4.31 -5.72
CA SER A 188 14.48 -4.78 -5.55
C SER A 188 15.18 -3.92 -4.50
N TYR A 189 16.07 -4.53 -3.74
CA TYR A 189 16.58 -3.97 -2.49
C TYR A 189 18.07 -3.65 -2.56
N GLY A 190 18.81 -4.24 -3.49
CA GLY A 190 20.25 -4.12 -3.67
C GLY A 190 21.04 -4.90 -2.63
N GLU A 191 22.23 -5.36 -3.00
CA GLU A 191 23.13 -6.11 -2.13
C GLU A 191 23.42 -5.39 -0.81
N GLU A 192 23.69 -4.08 -0.87
CA GLU A 192 24.00 -3.26 0.31
C GLU A 192 22.90 -3.35 1.37
N GLN A 193 21.65 -3.13 0.97
CA GLN A 193 20.51 -3.13 1.88
C GLN A 193 20.17 -4.55 2.35
N LEU A 194 20.25 -5.56 1.48
CA LEU A 194 19.99 -6.96 1.86
C LEU A 194 21.00 -7.47 2.88
N ARG A 195 22.28 -7.17 2.69
CA ARG A 195 23.34 -7.48 3.67
C ARG A 195 23.15 -6.69 4.96
N TRP A 196 22.77 -5.42 4.88
CA TRP A 196 22.43 -4.62 6.06
C TRP A 196 21.26 -5.21 6.83
N LEU A 197 20.18 -5.62 6.14
CA LEU A 197 19.01 -6.26 6.73
C LEU A 197 19.40 -7.57 7.43
N ASP A 198 20.20 -8.41 6.77
CA ASP A 198 20.70 -9.66 7.35
C ASP A 198 21.42 -9.42 8.68
N ALA A 199 22.26 -8.38 8.74
CA ALA A 199 22.94 -7.98 9.97
C ALA A 199 21.96 -7.46 11.03
N GLN A 200 20.95 -6.67 10.64
CA GLN A 200 19.92 -6.16 11.57
C GLN A 200 19.11 -7.28 12.21
N LEU A 201 18.76 -8.32 11.43
CA LEU A 201 17.96 -9.45 11.89
C LEU A 201 18.79 -10.45 12.71
N SER A 202 20.09 -10.57 12.42
CA SER A 202 21.03 -11.43 13.18
C SER A 202 21.18 -11.03 14.66
N GLU A 203 20.73 -9.82 15.05
CA GLU A 203 20.65 -9.43 16.46
C GLU A 203 19.58 -10.21 17.26
N GLY A 204 18.71 -10.98 16.61
CA GLY A 204 17.77 -11.91 17.24
C GLY A 204 16.56 -11.28 17.94
N ARG A 205 16.38 -9.96 17.85
CA ARG A 205 15.20 -9.25 18.38
C ARG A 205 13.94 -9.60 17.59
N HIS A 206 12.79 -9.65 18.24
CA HIS A 206 11.51 -9.74 17.53
C HIS A 206 11.39 -8.56 16.57
N THR A 207 11.18 -8.85 15.30
CA THR A 207 11.28 -7.84 14.26
C THR A 207 9.95 -7.69 13.52
N LEU A 208 9.49 -6.44 13.46
CA LEU A 208 8.49 -6.00 12.50
C LEU A 208 9.23 -5.42 11.31
N LEU A 209 9.04 -6.02 10.13
CA LEU A 209 9.61 -5.54 8.89
C LEU A 209 8.56 -4.76 8.10
N THR A 210 8.92 -3.63 7.52
CA THR A 210 8.04 -2.85 6.65
C THR A 210 8.76 -2.47 5.36
N THR A 211 8.09 -2.67 4.23
CA THR A 211 8.56 -2.29 2.88
C THR A 211 7.35 -1.81 2.09
N HIS A 212 7.52 -1.02 1.02
CA HIS A 212 6.34 -0.48 0.34
C HIS A 212 5.70 -1.53 -0.55
N HIS A 213 6.50 -2.13 -1.43
CA HIS A 213 6.01 -3.13 -2.35
C HIS A 213 5.73 -4.48 -1.65
N PRO A 214 4.56 -5.09 -1.90
CA PRO A 214 4.22 -6.43 -1.46
C PRO A 214 5.28 -7.46 -1.88
N LEU A 215 5.50 -8.47 -1.03
CA LEU A 215 6.50 -9.51 -1.30
C LEU A 215 6.25 -10.27 -2.60
N SER A 216 5.01 -10.30 -3.08
CA SER A 216 4.63 -10.88 -4.38
C SER A 216 5.24 -10.16 -5.58
N THR A 217 5.75 -8.94 -5.40
CA THR A 217 6.39 -8.12 -6.43
C THR A 217 7.91 -8.02 -6.25
N ALA A 218 8.46 -8.63 -5.20
CA ALA A 218 9.90 -8.65 -4.96
C ALA A 218 10.58 -9.66 -5.89
N ILE A 219 11.66 -9.24 -6.53
CA ILE A 219 12.47 -10.16 -7.34
C ILE A 219 13.17 -11.19 -6.47
N LEU A 220 13.33 -12.40 -7.01
CA LEU A 220 14.07 -13.50 -6.38
C LEU A 220 15.46 -13.60 -7.01
N ASN A 221 16.44 -14.07 -6.24
CA ASN A 221 17.85 -14.16 -6.65
C ASN A 221 18.38 -12.83 -7.24
N GLU A 222 18.01 -11.71 -6.62
CA GLU A 222 18.45 -10.37 -6.99
C GLU A 222 19.98 -10.26 -7.03
N VAL A 223 20.64 -10.86 -6.05
CA VAL A 223 22.09 -10.83 -5.91
C VAL A 223 22.64 -12.21 -6.22
N ASN A 224 23.62 -12.26 -7.12
CA ASN A 224 24.33 -13.50 -7.45
C ASN A 224 25.29 -13.89 -6.30
N THR A 225 24.74 -14.52 -5.28
CA THR A 225 25.46 -14.95 -4.08
C THR A 225 24.91 -16.30 -3.60
N SER A 226 25.77 -17.09 -2.97
CA SER A 226 25.34 -18.31 -2.24
C SER A 226 24.94 -18.03 -0.80
N GLN A 227 25.02 -16.77 -0.37
CA GLN A 227 24.62 -16.35 0.96
C GLN A 227 23.10 -16.21 1.05
N ARG A 228 22.54 -16.27 2.26
CA ARG A 228 21.10 -16.12 2.53
C ARG A 228 20.49 -14.76 2.15
N TRP A 229 21.31 -13.82 1.68
CA TRP A 229 20.89 -12.48 1.25
C TRP A 229 20.83 -12.32 -0.28
N SER A 230 20.54 -13.39 -1.01
CA SER A 230 20.31 -13.35 -2.46
C SER A 230 19.10 -12.51 -2.87
N ASP A 231 18.07 -12.41 -2.03
CA ASP A 231 16.88 -11.57 -2.22
C ASP A 231 16.17 -11.36 -0.87
N LEU A 232 15.15 -10.49 -0.84
CA LEU A 232 14.42 -10.18 0.39
C LEU A 232 13.80 -11.43 1.02
N ARG A 233 13.19 -12.31 0.21
CA ARG A 233 12.48 -13.48 0.71
C ARG A 233 13.44 -14.43 1.41
N SER A 234 14.58 -14.70 0.79
CA SER A 234 15.64 -15.55 1.33
C SER A 234 16.17 -15.02 2.66
N VAL A 235 16.32 -13.68 2.80
CA VAL A 235 16.69 -13.09 4.09
C VAL A 235 15.60 -13.34 5.13
N VAL A 236 14.35 -12.98 4.83
CA VAL A 236 13.25 -13.08 5.82
C VAL A 236 13.04 -14.54 6.26
N GLU A 237 13.04 -15.50 5.33
CA GLU A 237 12.87 -16.92 5.64
C GLU A 237 14.01 -17.48 6.51
N ALA A 238 15.22 -16.93 6.40
CA ALA A 238 16.36 -17.35 7.22
C ALA A 238 16.34 -16.78 8.66
N HIS A 239 15.43 -15.88 8.99
CA HIS A 239 15.39 -15.16 10.28
C HIS A 239 14.05 -15.37 11.02
N PRO A 240 13.93 -16.38 11.89
CA PRO A 240 12.67 -16.72 12.58
C PRO A 240 12.23 -15.65 13.60
N ASN A 241 13.09 -14.67 13.89
CA ASN A 241 12.76 -13.52 14.71
C ASN A 241 11.97 -12.45 13.96
N VAL A 242 11.82 -12.53 12.62
CA VAL A 242 10.81 -11.74 11.90
C VAL A 242 9.43 -12.26 12.27
N ARG A 243 8.60 -11.41 12.86
CA ARG A 243 7.27 -11.78 13.37
C ARG A 243 6.14 -11.35 12.48
N LEU A 244 6.34 -10.28 11.71
CA LEU A 244 5.34 -9.69 10.84
C LEU A 244 6.03 -8.87 9.75
N VAL A 245 5.55 -8.99 8.52
CA VAL A 245 5.91 -8.12 7.40
C VAL A 245 4.70 -7.28 7.01
N LEU A 246 4.88 -5.96 6.94
CA LEU A 246 3.86 -5.02 6.53
C LEU A 246 4.23 -4.33 5.24
N THR A 247 3.27 -4.21 4.33
CA THR A 247 3.47 -3.57 3.03
C THR A 247 2.37 -2.58 2.68
N GLY A 248 2.60 -1.82 1.62
CA GLY A 248 1.65 -0.92 0.98
C GLY A 248 1.43 -1.28 -0.49
N HIS A 249 1.49 -0.27 -1.35
CA HIS A 249 1.39 -0.26 -2.80
C HIS A 249 0.02 -0.61 -3.39
N PHE A 250 -0.67 -1.62 -2.87
CA PHE A 250 -1.93 -2.09 -3.46
C PHE A 250 -3.15 -1.27 -3.05
N HIS A 251 -2.99 -0.26 -2.20
CA HIS A 251 -4.06 0.61 -1.73
C HIS A 251 -5.18 -0.12 -0.97
N LYS A 252 -4.96 -1.39 -0.58
CA LYS A 252 -5.95 -2.32 -0.03
C LYS A 252 -5.42 -3.07 1.19
N GLY A 253 -6.31 -3.38 2.13
CA GLY A 253 -5.98 -4.17 3.31
C GLY A 253 -6.00 -5.66 3.04
N LEU A 254 -4.87 -6.25 2.67
CA LEU A 254 -4.79 -7.67 2.30
C LEU A 254 -4.06 -8.48 3.36
N ASP A 255 -4.57 -9.66 3.68
CA ASP A 255 -3.88 -10.64 4.52
C ASP A 255 -3.28 -11.75 3.65
N TRP A 256 -1.97 -11.94 3.76
CA TRP A 256 -1.19 -12.92 3.01
C TRP A 256 -0.72 -14.08 3.89
N GLY A 257 -1.30 -14.25 5.08
CA GLY A 257 -0.87 -15.25 6.06
C GLY A 257 -0.92 -16.70 5.56
N SER A 258 -1.74 -17.01 4.55
CA SER A 258 -1.79 -18.32 3.89
C SER A 258 -0.77 -18.47 2.74
N THR A 259 -0.23 -17.37 2.23
CA THR A 259 0.68 -17.34 1.07
C THR A 259 2.14 -17.47 1.49
N PHE A 260 2.54 -16.79 2.56
CA PHE A 260 3.93 -16.74 3.03
C PHE A 260 4.10 -17.55 4.32
N PRO A 261 5.29 -18.13 4.58
CA PRO A 261 5.54 -18.92 5.80
C PRO A 261 5.62 -18.07 7.08
N PHE A 262 5.36 -16.76 6.98
CA PHE A 262 5.35 -15.80 8.08
C PHE A 262 4.22 -14.78 7.88
N PRO A 263 3.66 -14.21 8.97
CA PRO A 263 2.58 -13.23 8.87
C PRO A 263 2.96 -12.06 7.97
N THR A 264 2.16 -11.81 6.93
CA THR A 264 2.39 -10.74 5.96
C THR A 264 1.07 -10.05 5.64
N ARG A 265 1.04 -8.71 5.68
CA ARG A 265 -0.17 -7.94 5.39
C ARG A 265 0.13 -6.70 4.56
N THR A 266 -0.72 -6.41 3.59
CA THR A 266 -0.74 -5.11 2.90
C THR A 266 -1.74 -4.20 3.60
N LEU A 267 -1.38 -2.93 3.78
CA LEU A 267 -2.23 -1.92 4.39
C LEU A 267 -2.93 -1.07 3.31
N PRO A 268 -4.20 -0.67 3.53
CA PRO A 268 -4.92 0.24 2.65
C PRO A 268 -4.40 1.68 2.73
N ALA A 269 -4.71 2.48 1.72
CA ALA A 269 -4.17 3.84 1.55
C ALA A 269 -4.97 4.90 2.31
N VAL A 270 -4.31 5.80 3.04
CA VAL A 270 -4.95 6.96 3.68
C VAL A 270 -5.64 7.88 2.66
N ARG A 271 -5.12 7.93 1.42
CA ARG A 271 -5.76 8.67 0.34
C ARG A 271 -7.19 8.23 0.06
N TYR A 272 -7.62 7.00 0.37
CA TYR A 272 -9.03 6.56 0.21
C TYR A 272 -9.89 6.79 1.45
N SER A 273 -9.33 6.65 2.65
CA SER A 273 -10.04 6.86 3.91
C SER A 273 -9.13 7.35 5.02
N ALA A 274 -9.61 8.31 5.81
CA ALA A 274 -8.92 8.78 7.01
C ALA A 274 -8.78 7.70 8.10
N GLN A 275 -9.49 6.58 7.97
CA GLN A 275 -9.44 5.42 8.87
C GLN A 275 -8.43 4.35 8.39
N ASN A 276 -7.75 4.57 7.27
CA ASN A 276 -6.73 3.65 6.74
C ASN A 276 -5.37 3.84 7.43
N PHE A 277 -5.39 3.73 8.74
CA PHE A 277 -4.24 3.53 9.62
C PHE A 277 -4.56 2.38 10.56
N PHE A 278 -3.61 1.79 11.26
CA PHE A 278 -3.92 0.71 12.22
C PHE A 278 -3.09 0.81 13.48
N ILE A 279 -3.61 0.25 14.58
CA ILE A 279 -2.92 0.15 15.87
C ILE A 279 -2.46 -1.30 16.06
N LEU A 280 -1.15 -1.45 16.22
CA LEU A 280 -0.49 -2.71 16.44
C LEU A 280 0.18 -2.72 17.82
N ASP A 281 -0.28 -3.60 18.70
CA ASP A 281 0.33 -3.85 20.00
C ASP A 281 1.40 -4.94 19.89
N LEU A 282 2.61 -4.61 20.33
CA LEU A 282 3.77 -5.51 20.33
C LEU A 282 4.06 -6.02 21.75
N HIS A 283 3.99 -7.34 21.94
CA HIS A 283 4.13 -7.96 23.26
C HIS A 283 5.56 -8.44 23.52
N PRO A 284 6.06 -8.41 24.77
CA PRO A 284 7.45 -8.78 25.09
C PRO A 284 7.90 -10.18 24.65
N ASP A 285 6.98 -11.13 24.51
CA ASP A 285 7.23 -12.51 24.08
C ASP A 285 7.36 -12.68 22.55
N GLY A 286 7.19 -11.59 21.81
CA GLY A 286 7.26 -11.59 20.35
C GLY A 286 5.93 -11.88 19.66
N SER A 287 4.85 -12.06 20.41
CA SER A 287 3.49 -12.00 19.86
C SER A 287 3.06 -10.55 19.59
N PHE A 288 2.06 -10.37 18.75
CA PHE A 288 1.46 -9.06 18.46
C PHE A 288 -0.05 -9.20 18.36
N SER A 289 -0.77 -8.10 18.55
CA SER A 289 -2.21 -8.03 18.38
C SER A 289 -2.60 -6.72 17.69
N TRP A 290 -3.62 -6.79 16.85
CA TRP A 290 -4.21 -5.59 16.25
C TRP A 290 -5.36 -5.11 17.12
N SER A 291 -5.33 -3.85 17.52
CA SER A 291 -6.44 -3.29 18.30
C SER A 291 -7.65 -2.97 17.42
N ASP A 292 -7.44 -2.80 16.11
CA ASP A 292 -8.45 -2.31 15.17
C ASP A 292 -8.37 -2.92 13.76
N TRP A 293 -7.78 -4.11 13.59
CA TRP A 293 -7.70 -4.73 12.25
C TRP A 293 -9.07 -5.04 11.65
N ASP A 294 -10.07 -5.36 12.48
CA ASP A 294 -11.41 -5.74 12.03
C ASP A 294 -12.14 -4.63 11.25
N LYS A 295 -11.60 -3.40 11.26
CA LYS A 295 -12.11 -2.34 10.39
C LYS A 295 -11.78 -2.56 8.91
N ASN A 296 -10.78 -3.39 8.63
CA ASN A 296 -10.43 -3.82 7.30
C ASN A 296 -11.43 -4.88 6.82
N ARG A 297 -12.28 -4.52 5.86
CA ARG A 297 -13.32 -5.39 5.30
C ARG A 297 -12.76 -6.39 4.28
N GLY A 298 -11.71 -7.13 4.64
CA GLY A 298 -11.20 -8.22 3.81
C GLY A 298 -10.68 -7.80 2.42
N GLY A 299 -9.95 -6.67 2.32
CA GLY A 299 -9.31 -6.25 1.06
C GLY A 299 -9.93 -5.02 0.40
N GLY A 300 -10.89 -4.37 1.06
CA GLY A 300 -11.41 -3.08 0.62
C GLY A 300 -10.36 -1.97 0.59
N ARG A 301 -10.63 -0.93 -0.20
CA ARG A 301 -9.86 0.33 -0.16
C ARG A 301 -10.25 1.18 1.04
N CYS A 302 -11.34 0.82 1.72
CA CYS A 302 -11.90 1.59 2.81
C CYS A 302 -12.16 0.74 4.06
N ASN A 303 -11.91 1.39 5.18
CA ASN A 303 -12.10 0.83 6.51
C ASN A 303 -13.33 1.42 7.20
N ASP A 304 -13.92 0.63 8.10
CA ASP A 304 -14.96 1.09 9.02
C ASP A 304 -14.54 2.29 9.87
N TRP A 305 -15.53 3.06 10.33
CA TRP A 305 -15.29 4.22 11.17
C TRP A 305 -15.08 3.83 12.63
N TRP A 306 -13.93 4.22 13.18
CA TRP A 306 -13.53 3.94 14.55
C TRP A 306 -13.19 5.24 15.28
N THR A 307 -13.52 5.31 16.56
CA THR A 307 -13.10 6.42 17.44
C THR A 307 -12.15 5.92 18.50
N TYR A 308 -11.19 6.78 18.87
CA TYR A 308 -10.12 6.44 19.81
C TYR A 308 -10.18 7.30 21.08
N ASN A 309 -11.37 7.75 21.45
CA ASN A 309 -11.63 8.65 22.59
C ASN A 309 -11.36 7.96 23.95
N GLY A 310 -10.08 7.81 24.31
CA GLY A 310 -9.68 7.37 25.65
C GLY A 310 -9.45 5.86 25.84
N GLY A 311 -9.38 5.06 24.77
CA GLY A 311 -9.08 3.62 24.88
C GLY A 311 -8.71 2.93 23.56
N ALA A 312 -8.65 1.60 23.60
CA ALA A 312 -8.56 0.75 22.40
C ALA A 312 -9.77 1.08 21.51
N GLY A 313 -9.53 1.39 20.23
CA GLY A 313 -10.53 1.98 19.34
C GLY A 313 -11.88 1.28 19.39
N GLN A 314 -12.95 2.06 19.25
CA GLN A 314 -14.32 1.57 19.26
C GLN A 314 -14.95 1.77 17.89
N ARG A 315 -15.40 0.69 17.26
CA ARG A 315 -16.20 0.74 16.03
C ARG A 315 -17.45 1.57 16.28
N GLN A 316 -17.63 2.62 15.48
CA GLN A 316 -18.82 3.49 15.55
C GLN A 316 -19.88 3.12 14.52
N GLY A 317 -19.46 2.52 13.40
CA GLY A 317 -20.38 2.14 12.34
C GLY A 317 -19.66 1.62 11.11
N ALA A 318 -20.45 0.99 10.25
CA ALA A 318 -20.05 0.69 8.88
C ALA A 318 -19.96 2.00 8.08
N VAL A 319 -18.94 2.16 7.23
CA VAL A 319 -19.01 3.11 6.12
C VAL A 319 -20.26 2.80 5.29
N GLU A 320 -21.05 3.83 4.98
CA GLU A 320 -22.19 3.72 4.06
C GLU A 320 -21.71 3.23 2.70
N GLY A 321 -22.29 2.13 2.24
CA GLY A 321 -21.93 1.47 0.99
C GLY A 321 -22.28 2.35 -0.20
N ASN A 322 -21.25 2.87 -0.85
CA ASN A 322 -21.11 3.10 -2.29
C ASN A 322 -19.72 3.72 -2.48
N ASP A 323 -18.75 2.95 -3.01
CA ASP A 323 -17.34 3.34 -3.12
C ASP A 323 -16.96 3.87 -4.53
N PRO A 324 -17.05 5.20 -4.78
CA PRO A 324 -16.30 5.88 -5.81
C PRO A 324 -15.05 6.58 -5.23
N GLY A 325 -14.47 6.08 -4.13
CA GLY A 325 -13.25 6.60 -3.49
C GLY A 325 -13.50 7.72 -2.52
N ASP A 326 -14.74 7.78 -2.04
CA ASP A 326 -15.24 8.72 -1.06
C ASP A 326 -16.03 7.99 0.00
N CYS A 327 -15.30 7.19 0.77
CA CYS A 327 -15.88 6.35 1.81
C CYS A 327 -16.45 7.20 2.94
N GLY A 328 -17.72 7.56 2.75
CA GLY A 328 -18.50 8.46 3.57
C GLY A 328 -18.23 9.93 3.27
N GLN A 329 -19.31 10.69 3.06
CA GLN A 329 -19.27 12.10 3.43
C GLN A 329 -19.04 12.13 4.96
N PRO A 330 -17.99 12.78 5.49
CA PRO A 330 -17.97 13.12 6.91
C PRO A 330 -19.29 13.81 7.29
N ALA A 331 -19.77 13.59 8.52
CA ALA A 331 -20.94 14.31 9.01
C ALA A 331 -20.72 15.82 8.81
N ALA A 332 -21.62 16.46 8.05
CA ALA A 332 -21.50 17.86 7.68
C ALA A 332 -21.28 18.74 8.93
N GLY A 333 -20.19 19.52 8.97
CA GLY A 333 -19.98 20.53 10.01
C GLY A 333 -18.56 20.65 10.58
N GLU A 334 -17.65 19.75 10.26
CA GLU A 334 -16.25 19.82 10.74
C GLU A 334 -15.29 20.47 9.73
N GLU A 335 -15.67 20.57 8.45
CA GLU A 335 -14.84 21.13 7.37
C GLU A 335 -14.83 22.67 7.37
N GLY A 336 -15.76 23.30 8.09
CA GLY A 336 -16.10 24.71 7.96
C GLY A 336 -15.12 25.73 8.54
N SER A 337 -13.91 25.33 8.96
CA SER A 337 -12.93 26.25 9.57
C SER A 337 -11.70 26.57 8.71
N TRP A 338 -11.60 26.04 7.49
CA TRP A 338 -10.49 26.37 6.58
C TRP A 338 -11.01 26.74 5.18
N PRO A 339 -10.64 27.90 4.63
CA PRO A 339 -10.97 28.27 3.26
C PRO A 339 -10.08 27.45 2.32
N LEU A 340 -10.66 26.47 1.63
CA LEU A 340 -10.08 25.92 0.42
C LEU A 340 -10.85 26.50 -0.76
N ASP A 341 -10.12 26.94 -1.79
CA ASP A 341 -10.73 27.48 -3.00
C ASP A 341 -11.66 26.43 -3.66
N PRO A 342 -12.77 26.86 -4.32
CA PRO A 342 -13.70 25.93 -4.94
C PRO A 342 -13.02 25.08 -6.03
N MET A 343 -13.09 23.75 -5.94
CA MET A 343 -12.65 22.87 -7.03
C MET A 343 -13.63 22.95 -8.21
N HIS A 344 -13.10 23.13 -9.42
CA HIS A 344 -13.86 23.27 -10.66
C HIS A 344 -14.33 21.93 -11.27
N ASN A 345 -15.27 22.05 -12.21
CA ASN A 345 -16.18 21.03 -12.76
C ASN A 345 -15.52 19.82 -13.48
N ARG A 346 -16.16 18.64 -13.34
CA ARG A 346 -15.78 17.28 -13.77
C ARG A 346 -15.61 17.11 -15.29
N SER A 347 -16.10 18.04 -16.11
CA SER A 347 -16.20 17.89 -17.57
C SER A 347 -14.91 18.14 -18.37
N SER A 348 -13.73 18.14 -17.75
CA SER A 348 -12.45 18.54 -18.39
C SER A 348 -11.36 17.45 -18.44
N LEU A 349 -11.70 16.18 -18.18
CA LEU A 349 -10.74 15.07 -18.17
C LEU A 349 -10.63 14.39 -19.56
N PRO A 350 -9.44 14.27 -20.18
CA PRO A 350 -9.22 13.50 -21.41
C PRO A 350 -9.05 11.98 -21.16
N SER A 351 -9.22 11.16 -22.21
CA SER A 351 -9.20 9.69 -22.15
C SER A 351 -7.78 9.09 -21.96
N ILE A 352 -7.68 8.04 -21.16
CA ILE A 352 -6.45 7.32 -20.80
C ILE A 352 -6.29 6.09 -21.71
N ASP A 353 -5.09 5.89 -22.26
CA ASP A 353 -4.64 4.58 -22.77
C ASP A 353 -3.13 4.39 -22.59
N ALA A 354 -2.79 3.19 -22.11
CA ALA A 354 -1.54 2.42 -22.23
C ALA A 354 -0.93 1.94 -20.89
N PHE A 355 -1.10 0.65 -20.56
CA PHE A 355 -0.17 -0.09 -19.70
C PHE A 355 -0.09 -1.60 -20.04
N ASN A 356 1.10 -2.17 -19.82
CA ASN A 356 1.58 -3.48 -20.28
C ASN A 356 1.73 -4.45 -19.09
N PRO A 357 1.10 -5.64 -19.06
CA PRO A 357 1.22 -6.59 -17.96
C PRO A 357 2.38 -7.56 -18.21
N GLU A 358 3.01 -8.09 -17.15
CA GLU A 358 3.24 -9.54 -17.00
C GLU A 358 4.01 -9.91 -15.71
N ARG A 359 3.60 -11.07 -15.15
CA ARG A 359 4.31 -12.02 -14.23
C ARG A 359 3.83 -12.26 -12.79
N SER A 360 2.63 -11.82 -12.38
CA SER A 360 2.05 -12.21 -11.06
C SER A 360 1.00 -13.35 -11.12
N CYS A 361 0.93 -14.15 -12.19
CA CYS A 361 -0.09 -15.21 -12.34
C CYS A 361 0.20 -16.49 -11.54
N LEU A 362 0.61 -16.34 -10.28
CA LEU A 362 0.69 -17.46 -9.34
C LEU A 362 -0.65 -17.58 -8.62
N PHE A 363 -1.30 -18.72 -8.76
CA PHE A 363 -2.62 -18.97 -8.16
C PHE A 363 -2.65 -18.70 -6.65
N VAL A 364 -1.56 -19.00 -5.93
CA VAL A 364 -1.44 -18.74 -4.49
C VAL A 364 -1.58 -17.25 -4.12
N LEU A 365 -1.23 -16.34 -5.03
CA LEU A 365 -1.38 -14.89 -4.82
C LEU A 365 -2.82 -14.41 -5.07
N TRP A 366 -3.60 -15.21 -5.81
CA TRP A 366 -4.98 -14.92 -6.16
C TRP A 366 -5.99 -15.44 -5.13
N GLN A 367 -5.61 -16.49 -4.40
CA GLN A 367 -6.45 -17.16 -3.44
C GLN A 367 -7.14 -16.22 -2.42
N PRO A 368 -6.47 -15.22 -1.81
CA PRO A 368 -7.14 -14.32 -0.85
C PRO A 368 -8.31 -13.52 -1.47
N PHE A 369 -8.24 -13.21 -2.77
CA PHE A 369 -9.31 -12.51 -3.48
C PHE A 369 -10.51 -13.42 -3.74
N LEU A 370 -10.26 -14.69 -4.02
CA LEU A 370 -11.29 -15.71 -4.13
C LEU A 370 -11.94 -16.04 -2.77
N GLU A 371 -11.17 -16.01 -1.68
CA GLU A 371 -11.68 -16.21 -0.32
C GLU A 371 -12.66 -15.11 0.12
N ALA A 372 -12.45 -13.86 -0.33
CA ALA A 372 -13.44 -12.78 -0.13
C ALA A 372 -14.81 -13.09 -0.78
N CYS A 373 -14.83 -14.02 -1.73
CA CYS A 373 -16.02 -14.49 -2.45
C CYS A 373 -16.55 -15.85 -1.96
N ALA A 374 -16.02 -16.40 -0.85
CA ALA A 374 -16.40 -17.71 -0.33
C ALA A 374 -17.88 -17.86 0.02
N SER A 375 -18.59 -16.74 0.25
CA SER A 375 -20.03 -16.73 0.58
C SER A 375 -20.94 -16.50 -0.63
N GLY A 376 -20.40 -16.46 -1.85
CA GLY A 376 -21.15 -16.16 -3.07
C GLY A 376 -21.03 -14.70 -3.53
N ALA A 377 -21.84 -14.32 -4.53
CA ALA A 377 -21.83 -13.00 -5.14
C ALA A 377 -22.48 -11.92 -4.24
N SER A 378 -21.75 -11.49 -3.21
CA SER A 378 -22.08 -10.30 -2.41
C SER A 378 -21.52 -9.03 -3.06
N ALA A 379 -22.02 -7.86 -2.63
CA ALA A 379 -21.46 -6.57 -3.04
C ALA A 379 -19.93 -6.51 -2.83
N ASP A 380 -19.48 -6.91 -1.64
CA ASP A 380 -18.05 -6.93 -1.28
C ASP A 380 -17.24 -7.89 -2.17
N CYS A 381 -17.76 -9.10 -2.43
CA CYS A 381 -17.12 -10.05 -3.35
C CYS A 381 -17.00 -9.47 -4.76
N CYS A 382 -18.11 -8.94 -5.29
CA CYS A 382 -18.17 -8.42 -6.64
C CYS A 382 -17.28 -7.20 -6.84
N GLU A 383 -17.16 -6.36 -5.81
CA GLU A 383 -16.22 -5.24 -5.78
C GLU A 383 -14.76 -5.73 -5.77
N VAL A 384 -14.41 -6.71 -4.92
CA VAL A 384 -13.08 -7.30 -4.86
C VAL A 384 -12.68 -7.87 -6.23
N MET A 385 -13.58 -8.64 -6.85
CA MET A 385 -13.41 -9.20 -8.19
C MET A 385 -13.27 -8.10 -9.24
N GLN A 386 -14.14 -7.09 -9.24
CA GLN A 386 -14.07 -5.99 -10.19
C GLN A 386 -12.71 -5.30 -10.12
N VAL A 387 -12.27 -4.89 -8.94
CA VAL A 387 -11.03 -4.14 -8.80
C VAL A 387 -9.79 -5.00 -9.05
N ALA A 388 -9.78 -6.27 -8.63
CA ALA A 388 -8.61 -7.13 -8.82
C ALA A 388 -8.43 -7.59 -10.28
N THR A 389 -9.49 -7.47 -11.09
CA THR A 389 -9.50 -7.85 -12.52
C THR A 389 -9.60 -6.66 -13.48
N ARG A 390 -9.92 -5.45 -13.00
CA ARG A 390 -10.01 -4.24 -13.83
C ARG A 390 -8.63 -3.73 -14.21
N LEU A 391 -8.40 -3.38 -15.48
CA LEU A 391 -7.14 -2.76 -15.92
C LEU A 391 -6.80 -1.48 -15.10
N SER A 392 -5.91 -1.61 -14.11
CA SER A 392 -5.38 -0.51 -13.29
C SER A 392 -4.01 -0.90 -12.73
N SER A 393 -3.20 0.07 -12.31
CA SER A 393 -1.93 -0.18 -11.59
C SER A 393 -2.15 -0.96 -10.28
N SER A 394 -3.38 -0.95 -9.76
CA SER A 394 -3.81 -1.66 -8.54
C SER A 394 -4.40 -3.05 -8.77
N ALA A 395 -4.42 -3.57 -10.01
CA ALA A 395 -5.07 -4.82 -10.36
C ALA A 395 -4.07 -5.89 -10.85
N PRO A 396 -3.43 -6.61 -9.93
CA PRO A 396 -2.34 -7.52 -10.25
C PRO A 396 -2.74 -8.77 -11.07
N PHE A 397 -4.03 -9.02 -11.31
CA PHE A 397 -4.53 -10.28 -11.91
C PHE A 397 -5.39 -10.11 -13.17
N SER A 398 -5.61 -8.87 -13.65
CA SER A 398 -6.48 -8.61 -14.81
C SER A 398 -6.08 -9.42 -16.05
N SER A 399 -4.77 -9.61 -16.29
CA SER A 399 -4.23 -10.44 -17.36
C SER A 399 -4.17 -11.93 -17.03
N CYS A 400 -4.18 -12.31 -15.75
CA CYS A 400 -3.96 -13.69 -15.30
C CYS A 400 -5.18 -14.58 -15.51
N LEU A 401 -6.40 -14.04 -15.39
CA LEU A 401 -7.61 -14.79 -15.72
C LEU A 401 -7.71 -15.19 -17.20
N CYS A 402 -6.88 -14.60 -18.06
CA CYS A 402 -6.73 -15.02 -19.45
C CYS A 402 -5.72 -16.16 -19.67
N ALA A 403 -4.93 -16.53 -18.67
CA ALA A 403 -4.14 -17.76 -18.72
C ALA A 403 -5.03 -18.94 -18.34
N SER A 404 -5.19 -19.92 -19.25
CA SER A 404 -6.09 -21.06 -19.08
C SER A 404 -5.79 -21.87 -17.82
N GLU A 405 -4.51 -22.04 -17.49
CA GLU A 405 -4.05 -22.76 -16.30
C GLU A 405 -4.44 -22.03 -15.00
N PHE A 406 -4.29 -20.71 -14.98
CA PHE A 406 -4.65 -19.88 -13.84
C PHE A 406 -6.17 -19.82 -13.64
N TRP A 407 -6.93 -19.68 -14.73
CA TRP A 407 -8.39 -19.74 -14.70
C TRP A 407 -8.88 -21.09 -14.19
N GLN A 408 -8.35 -22.18 -14.73
CA GLN A 408 -8.73 -23.53 -14.33
C GLN A 408 -8.43 -23.77 -12.84
N ALA A 409 -7.24 -23.37 -12.37
CA ALA A 409 -6.90 -23.44 -10.94
C ALA A 409 -7.87 -22.65 -10.06
N SER A 410 -8.32 -21.47 -10.53
CA SER A 410 -9.29 -20.62 -9.83
C SER A 410 -10.68 -21.24 -9.76
N VAL A 411 -11.16 -21.82 -10.87
CA VAL A 411 -12.43 -22.55 -10.91
C VAL A 411 -12.38 -23.78 -10.00
N GLU A 412 -11.31 -24.57 -10.09
CA GLU A 412 -11.14 -25.78 -9.27
C GLU A 412 -11.07 -25.45 -7.79
N TYR A 413 -10.38 -24.38 -7.40
CA TYR A 413 -10.32 -23.93 -6.02
C TYR A 413 -11.70 -23.50 -5.51
N MET A 414 -12.42 -22.62 -6.22
CA MET A 414 -13.76 -22.16 -5.80
C MET A 414 -14.75 -23.32 -5.70
N GLN A 415 -14.70 -24.26 -6.65
CA GLN A 415 -15.56 -25.43 -6.64
C GLN A 415 -15.22 -26.39 -5.50
N ARG A 416 -13.92 -26.64 -5.25
CA ARG A 416 -13.47 -27.61 -4.25
C ARG A 416 -13.58 -27.08 -2.82
N GLU A 417 -13.13 -25.86 -2.57
CA GLU A 417 -13.06 -25.31 -1.21
C GLU A 417 -14.37 -24.65 -0.77
N HIS A 418 -15.12 -24.06 -1.72
CA HIS A 418 -16.29 -23.24 -1.40
C HIS A 418 -17.59 -23.77 -2.04
N GLY A 419 -17.51 -24.79 -2.91
CA GLY A 419 -18.68 -25.32 -3.62
C GLY A 419 -19.29 -24.34 -4.63
N LEU A 420 -18.53 -23.33 -5.07
CA LEU A 420 -19.00 -22.24 -5.91
C LEU A 420 -18.47 -22.38 -7.36
N ASP A 421 -19.35 -22.16 -8.33
CA ASP A 421 -18.95 -21.97 -9.73
C ASP A 421 -18.47 -20.52 -9.91
N LEU A 422 -17.15 -20.35 -10.03
CA LEU A 422 -16.53 -19.04 -10.21
C LEU A 422 -17.09 -18.30 -11.44
N GLY A 423 -17.38 -18.99 -12.53
CA GLY A 423 -17.99 -18.38 -13.71
C GLY A 423 -19.38 -17.82 -13.43
N GLN A 424 -20.22 -18.57 -12.71
CA GLN A 424 -21.55 -18.14 -12.29
C GLN A 424 -21.46 -16.95 -11.32
N LEU A 425 -20.54 -17.00 -10.36
CA LEU A 425 -20.30 -15.92 -9.42
C LEU A 425 -19.91 -14.62 -10.14
N LEU A 426 -18.99 -14.68 -11.12
CA LEU A 426 -18.63 -13.50 -11.91
C LEU A 426 -19.79 -12.97 -12.76
N ARG A 427 -20.63 -13.85 -13.31
CA ARG A 427 -21.86 -13.43 -14.02
C ARG A 427 -22.85 -12.72 -13.09
N GLN A 428 -23.04 -13.23 -11.89
CA GLN A 428 -23.88 -12.58 -10.87
C GLN A 428 -23.32 -11.20 -10.51
N CYS A 429 -22.01 -11.07 -10.35
CA CYS A 429 -21.38 -9.78 -10.11
C CYS A 429 -21.62 -8.76 -11.23
N ILE A 430 -21.50 -9.19 -12.49
CA ILE A 430 -21.81 -8.33 -13.64
C ILE A 430 -23.29 -7.92 -13.63
N ASN A 431 -24.20 -8.87 -13.45
CA ASN A 431 -25.64 -8.65 -13.63
C ASN A 431 -26.29 -7.89 -12.47
N GLU A 432 -25.87 -8.16 -11.23
CA GLU A 432 -26.53 -7.67 -10.02
C GLU A 432 -25.86 -6.40 -9.46
N TYR A 433 -24.57 -6.22 -9.70
CA TYR A 433 -23.76 -5.14 -9.11
C TYR A 433 -23.12 -4.21 -10.14
N ASP A 434 -23.52 -4.30 -11.42
CA ASP A 434 -22.96 -3.53 -12.54
C ASP A 434 -21.42 -3.55 -12.57
N SER A 435 -20.84 -4.67 -12.12
CA SER A 435 -19.40 -4.83 -12.01
C SER A 435 -18.82 -4.99 -13.40
N LEU A 436 -18.32 -3.89 -13.98
CA LEU A 436 -17.58 -3.92 -15.24
C LEU A 436 -16.27 -4.73 -15.05
N LEU A 437 -16.33 -6.03 -15.30
CA LEU A 437 -15.16 -6.90 -15.43
C LEU A 437 -14.54 -6.64 -16.82
N ALA A 438 -13.60 -5.69 -16.88
CA ALA A 438 -12.91 -5.33 -18.12
C ALA A 438 -11.66 -6.19 -18.30
N PHE A 439 -11.74 -7.17 -19.19
CA PHE A 439 -10.60 -7.96 -19.66
C PHE A 439 -10.06 -7.38 -20.97
N ARG A 440 -8.85 -7.78 -21.39
CA ARG A 440 -8.35 -7.47 -22.74
C ARG A 440 -9.33 -8.08 -23.78
N GLY A 441 -10.11 -7.21 -24.43
CA GLY A 441 -11.11 -7.58 -25.44
C GLY A 441 -12.31 -6.61 -25.53
N GLY A 442 -12.59 -5.85 -24.46
CA GLY A 442 -13.76 -4.96 -24.36
C GLY A 442 -14.71 -5.36 -23.21
N PRO A 443 -15.82 -4.63 -23.02
CA PRO A 443 -16.86 -5.03 -22.06
C PRO A 443 -17.38 -6.42 -22.43
N LEU A 444 -17.48 -7.33 -21.44
CA LEU A 444 -18.08 -8.67 -21.59
C LEU A 444 -17.33 -9.67 -22.49
N THR A 445 -16.10 -9.40 -22.92
CA THR A 445 -15.31 -10.38 -23.67
C THR A 445 -14.37 -11.14 -22.75
N TYR A 446 -14.71 -12.41 -22.53
CA TYR A 446 -13.82 -13.36 -21.88
C TYR A 446 -12.73 -13.76 -22.88
N CYS A 447 -11.48 -13.44 -22.55
CA CYS A 447 -10.22 -13.83 -23.19
C CYS A 447 -10.37 -14.65 -24.49
N GLY A 448 -10.07 -14.03 -25.64
CA GLY A 448 -10.40 -14.53 -26.99
C GLY A 448 -9.84 -15.90 -27.41
N SER A 449 -9.19 -16.64 -26.51
CA SER A 449 -8.64 -17.97 -26.72
C SER A 449 -9.08 -19.02 -25.69
N ALA A 450 -10.10 -18.75 -24.85
CA ALA A 450 -10.59 -19.75 -23.90
C ALA A 450 -11.21 -20.97 -24.63
N PRO A 451 -10.94 -22.21 -24.16
CA PRO A 451 -11.48 -23.44 -24.77
C PRO A 451 -13.01 -23.41 -24.81
N ALA A 452 -13.61 -24.04 -25.82
CA ALA A 452 -15.03 -23.92 -26.19
C ALA A 452 -16.05 -24.11 -25.04
N GLY A 453 -15.68 -24.81 -23.96
CA GLY A 453 -16.53 -24.94 -22.76
C GLY A 453 -16.69 -23.66 -21.94
N ALA A 454 -15.78 -22.69 -22.05
CA ALA A 454 -15.89 -21.39 -21.39
C ALA A 454 -16.74 -20.38 -22.18
N GLN A 455 -16.92 -20.59 -23.50
CA GLN A 455 -17.65 -19.68 -24.38
C GLN A 455 -19.17 -19.84 -24.26
N THR A 456 -19.66 -21.03 -23.90
CA THR A 456 -21.09 -21.34 -23.80
C THR A 456 -21.79 -20.74 -22.59
N ALA A 457 -21.06 -20.08 -21.69
CA ALA A 457 -21.65 -19.40 -20.54
C ALA A 457 -21.95 -17.91 -20.80
N ALA A 458 -21.83 -17.46 -22.06
CA ALA A 458 -22.02 -16.07 -22.49
C ALA A 458 -23.21 -15.87 -23.44
N LEU A 459 -24.26 -16.69 -23.28
CA LEU A 459 -25.62 -16.38 -23.71
C LEU A 459 -26.58 -16.47 -22.52
#